data_AF-A0A9W3AFL5-F1
#
_entry.id   AF-A0A9W3AFL5-F1
#
_cell.length_a   1.000
_cell.length_b   1.000
_cell.length_c   1.000
_cell.angle_alpha   90.00
_cell.angle_beta   90.00
_cell.angle_gamma   90.00
#
_symmetry.space_group_name_H-M   'P 1'
#
loop_
_entity.id
_entity.type
_entity.pdbx_description
1 polymer ?
#
loop_
_entity_poly.entity_id
_entity_poly.type
_entity_poly.pdbx_seq_one_letter_code
_entity_poly.pdbx_strand_id
1 'polypeptide(L)'
;MARNMIFWLLLIIVTETRVARSREPPCLTKDICPSNMYCSEQADYSVKCYRASTCPVGTYGNQCQNQCHCHNNDLCVQGRCTGGHCERGRTGLPFCLEACPAQTFGLDCRLICHCKDQEDCNKIQGDCPSYQCDEEWDGPGCQRKLPKLYFPPQVLLSKCNNITLRWFSFDETDDIGQGPIGLYKVMMKQMNGDIWLNPVNVTDPDIVTDIQTDRSLKKAHVVSITSGLVPDVEYTFRVDIVASEYDKLLKRTIPGEPSEAILYKCDKLPSLLTAPQAVFSSCNNLTVTWKEFDASKDEGGGPISHYLVFIKANITDFVSAWTPIYTVYSQNRVGLSYTVNITTGLIPNLAYNVRVDSVPQDTNNEPLNKYMDGRELRDPVLNQCDC
;
A
#
# COMPACT_ATOMS: atom_id res chain seq x y z
N MET A 1 51.91 1.51 -102.97
CA MET A 1 51.00 0.58 -103.69
C MET A 1 49.81 0.37 -102.76
N ALA A 2 48.55 0.68 -103.00
CA ALA A 2 47.73 1.03 -104.17
C ALA A 2 46.64 2.03 -103.66
N ARG A 3 46.41 3.17 -104.33
CA ARG A 3 45.30 3.47 -105.30
C ARG A 3 43.88 3.42 -104.67
N ASN A 4 43.23 4.59 -104.53
CA ASN A 4 42.11 5.11 -105.38
C ASN A 4 40.76 4.40 -105.11
N MET A 5 39.59 5.02 -104.84
CA MET A 5 38.87 6.18 -105.43
C MET A 5 37.79 6.66 -104.41
N ILE A 6 37.63 7.94 -104.05
CA ILE A 6 36.92 9.08 -104.71
C ILE A 6 35.38 9.12 -104.49
N PHE A 7 34.96 10.15 -103.71
CA PHE A 7 33.78 11.05 -103.77
C PHE A 7 32.35 10.49 -103.50
N TRP A 8 31.49 11.15 -102.71
CA TRP A 8 31.04 12.54 -102.83
C TRP A 8 30.68 13.26 -101.51
N LEU A 9 30.82 14.59 -101.54
CA LEU A 9 30.47 15.61 -100.53
C LEU A 9 28.99 15.65 -100.14
N LEU A 10 28.71 16.08 -98.90
CA LEU A 10 27.76 17.18 -98.62
C LEU A 10 28.01 17.82 -97.24
N LEU A 11 28.27 19.13 -97.25
CA LEU A 11 28.22 20.05 -96.12
C LEU A 11 26.80 20.11 -95.51
N ILE A 12 26.66 20.41 -94.21
CA ILE A 12 25.90 21.57 -93.67
C ILE A 12 26.08 21.65 -92.13
N ILE A 13 26.82 22.67 -91.72
CA ILE A 13 26.61 23.71 -90.68
C ILE A 13 25.92 23.33 -89.35
N VAL A 14 26.64 23.67 -88.27
CA VAL A 14 26.32 23.70 -86.83
C VAL A 14 25.19 24.67 -86.47
N THR A 15 24.27 24.28 -85.58
CA THR A 15 23.54 25.21 -84.70
C THR A 15 23.32 24.63 -83.29
N GLU A 16 23.51 25.50 -82.30
CA GLU A 16 23.39 25.27 -80.86
C GLU A 16 22.00 24.78 -80.43
N THR A 17 21.93 23.75 -79.59
CA THR A 17 20.70 23.38 -78.88
C THR A 17 20.53 24.25 -77.64
N ARG A 18 19.68 25.29 -77.74
CA ARG A 18 19.05 25.93 -76.58
C ARG A 18 18.12 24.94 -75.87
N VAL A 19 18.26 24.85 -74.55
CA VAL A 19 17.32 24.18 -73.65
C VAL A 19 15.91 24.76 -73.87
N ALA A 20 15.00 23.93 -74.39
CA ALA A 20 13.59 24.27 -74.50
C ALA A 20 12.96 24.26 -73.10
N ARG A 21 12.55 25.44 -72.63
CA ARG A 21 11.66 25.59 -71.47
C ARG A 21 10.33 24.91 -71.82
N SER A 22 10.07 23.77 -71.19
CA SER A 22 8.80 23.04 -71.28
C SER A 22 7.63 24.01 -71.03
N ARG A 23 6.87 24.34 -72.08
CA ARG A 23 5.58 25.00 -71.95
C ARG A 23 4.59 23.93 -71.48
N GLU A 24 4.15 24.03 -70.24
CA GLU A 24 3.05 23.22 -69.71
C GLU A 24 1.76 23.52 -70.49
N PRO A 25 0.93 22.50 -70.81
CA PRO A 25 -0.30 22.68 -71.57
C PRO A 25 -1.41 23.33 -70.71
N PRO A 26 -2.28 24.19 -71.28
CA PRO A 26 -3.36 24.82 -70.53
C PRO A 26 -4.55 23.86 -70.34
N CYS A 27 -5.23 23.96 -69.20
CA CYS A 27 -6.48 23.24 -68.93
C CYS A 27 -7.57 23.67 -69.92
N LEU A 28 -8.03 22.75 -70.78
CA LEU A 28 -9.19 22.96 -71.65
C LEU A 28 -10.43 22.45 -70.91
N THR A 29 -11.12 23.38 -70.25
CA THR A 29 -12.39 23.22 -69.50
C THR A 29 -12.33 22.31 -68.25
N LYS A 30 -13.31 22.46 -67.36
CA LYS A 30 -13.15 22.51 -65.90
C LYS A 30 -12.77 21.20 -65.16
N ASP A 31 -12.66 20.03 -65.79
CA ASP A 31 -12.69 18.76 -65.01
C ASP A 31 -11.76 17.62 -65.47
N ILE A 32 -10.70 17.84 -66.26
CA ILE A 32 -9.81 16.73 -66.68
C ILE A 32 -8.33 17.08 -66.52
N CYS A 33 -7.72 16.55 -65.46
CA CYS A 33 -6.27 16.39 -65.32
C CYS A 33 -5.90 14.88 -65.42
N PRO A 34 -4.64 14.52 -65.75
CA PRO A 34 -4.15 13.15 -65.68
C PRO A 34 -4.36 12.54 -64.28
N SER A 35 -4.51 11.21 -64.19
CA SER A 35 -4.68 10.51 -62.90
C SER A 35 -3.61 10.93 -61.88
N ASN A 36 -4.02 11.23 -60.65
CA ASN A 36 -3.21 11.78 -59.54
C ASN A 36 -2.84 13.28 -59.66
N MET A 37 -3.68 14.08 -60.31
CA MET A 37 -3.57 15.55 -60.35
C MET A 37 -4.93 16.20 -60.04
N TYR A 38 -4.93 17.44 -59.55
CA TYR A 38 -6.18 18.20 -59.30
C TYR A 38 -6.08 19.65 -59.81
N CYS A 39 -7.24 20.26 -60.12
CA CYS A 39 -7.34 21.64 -60.56
C CYS A 39 -7.40 22.60 -59.36
N SER A 40 -6.65 23.70 -59.38
CA SER A 40 -6.82 24.82 -58.45
C SER A 40 -6.89 26.14 -59.22
N GLU A 41 -7.83 27.00 -58.85
CA GLU A 41 -7.94 28.38 -59.34
C GLU A 41 -6.85 29.24 -58.68
N GLN A 42 -6.22 30.10 -59.48
CA GLN A 42 -5.22 31.07 -59.04
C GLN A 42 -5.86 32.46 -58.85
N ALA A 43 -5.15 33.36 -58.16
CA ALA A 43 -5.62 34.73 -57.91
C ALA A 43 -5.82 35.57 -59.19
N ASP A 44 -5.30 35.11 -60.34
CA ASP A 44 -5.51 35.69 -61.66
C ASP A 44 -6.65 35.01 -62.45
N TYR A 45 -7.48 34.20 -61.79
CA TYR A 45 -8.54 33.37 -62.39
C TYR A 45 -8.04 32.30 -63.38
N SER A 46 -6.75 32.01 -63.43
CA SER A 46 -6.23 30.88 -64.21
C SER A 46 -6.42 29.54 -63.48
N VAL A 47 -6.68 28.47 -64.23
CA VAL A 47 -6.80 27.09 -63.70
C VAL A 47 -5.55 26.32 -64.10
N LYS A 48 -4.85 25.74 -63.12
CA LYS A 48 -3.67 24.88 -63.36
C LYS A 48 -3.86 23.49 -62.76
N CYS A 49 -3.30 22.48 -63.43
CA CYS A 49 -3.20 21.12 -62.88
C CYS A 49 -1.99 21.04 -61.94
N TYR A 50 -2.23 20.77 -60.67
CA TYR A 50 -1.18 20.44 -59.70
C TYR A 50 -1.06 18.93 -59.62
N ARG A 51 0.18 18.40 -59.56
CA ARG A 51 0.35 17.04 -59.04
C ARG A 51 -0.36 16.97 -57.70
N ALA A 52 -1.13 15.92 -57.46
CA ALA A 52 -1.52 15.57 -56.09
C ALA A 52 -0.20 15.37 -55.36
N SER A 53 0.28 16.43 -54.72
CA SER A 53 1.36 16.36 -53.76
C SER A 53 0.88 15.31 -52.78
N THR A 54 1.56 14.16 -52.76
CA THR A 54 1.50 13.26 -51.62
C THR A 54 1.64 14.16 -50.40
N CYS A 55 0.58 14.24 -49.60
CA CYS A 55 0.59 15.09 -48.42
C CYS A 55 1.81 14.75 -47.56
N PRO A 56 2.39 15.73 -46.86
CA PRO A 56 3.43 15.44 -45.88
C PRO A 56 2.97 14.32 -44.95
N VAL A 57 3.90 13.45 -44.54
CA VAL A 57 3.63 12.35 -43.61
C VAL A 57 2.89 12.90 -42.40
N GLY A 58 1.76 12.27 -42.05
CA GLY A 58 0.88 12.72 -40.97
C GLY A 58 -0.29 13.62 -41.38
N THR A 59 -0.48 13.91 -42.67
CA THR A 59 -1.63 14.70 -43.16
C THR A 59 -2.34 14.07 -44.37
N TYR A 60 -3.61 14.41 -44.56
CA TYR A 60 -4.43 13.93 -45.67
C TYR A 60 -5.55 14.92 -46.05
N GLY A 61 -6.32 14.60 -47.10
CA GLY A 61 -7.45 15.41 -47.55
C GLY A 61 -7.09 16.53 -48.51
N ASN A 62 -8.07 17.38 -48.83
CA ASN A 62 -7.86 18.51 -49.74
C ASN A 62 -6.84 19.49 -49.13
N GLN A 63 -5.84 19.89 -49.92
CA GLN A 63 -4.75 20.77 -49.48
C GLN A 63 -4.02 20.29 -48.20
N CYS A 64 -4.08 18.99 -47.86
CA CYS A 64 -3.44 18.40 -46.67
C CYS A 64 -3.89 19.03 -45.34
N GLN A 65 -5.15 19.47 -45.25
CA GLN A 65 -5.71 20.15 -44.09
C GLN A 65 -6.08 19.21 -42.92
N ASN A 66 -6.23 17.90 -43.17
CA ASN A 66 -6.59 16.94 -42.12
C ASN A 66 -5.35 16.27 -41.55
N GLN A 67 -5.32 16.10 -40.23
CA GLN A 67 -4.24 15.43 -39.52
C GLN A 67 -4.53 13.95 -39.32
N CYS A 68 -3.52 13.10 -39.52
CA CYS A 68 -3.60 11.69 -39.18
C CYS A 68 -3.23 11.47 -37.71
N HIS A 69 -3.94 10.53 -37.07
CA HIS A 69 -3.78 10.19 -35.65
C HIS A 69 -3.32 8.73 -35.49
N CYS A 70 -2.35 8.33 -36.30
CA CYS A 70 -1.82 6.96 -36.32
C CYS A 70 -0.67 6.81 -35.31
N HIS A 71 -0.52 5.62 -34.73
CA HIS A 71 0.55 5.35 -33.78
C HIS A 71 1.94 5.60 -34.39
N ASN A 72 2.87 6.18 -33.63
CA ASN A 72 4.28 6.42 -34.03
C ASN A 72 4.49 7.07 -35.41
N ASN A 73 3.57 7.93 -35.86
CA ASN A 73 3.57 8.50 -37.22
C ASN A 73 3.55 7.44 -38.33
N ASP A 74 2.88 6.30 -38.07
CA ASP A 74 2.63 5.27 -39.07
C ASP A 74 2.06 5.87 -40.36
N LEU A 75 2.39 5.22 -41.48
CA LEU A 75 1.96 5.70 -42.79
C LEU A 75 0.43 5.77 -42.84
N CYS A 76 -0.05 6.96 -43.17
CA CYS A 76 -1.46 7.25 -43.29
C CYS A 76 -1.77 7.51 -44.76
N VAL A 77 -2.58 6.64 -45.37
CA VAL A 77 -2.99 6.78 -46.78
C VAL A 77 -4.47 7.14 -46.80
N GLN A 78 -4.78 8.34 -47.31
CA GLN A 78 -6.16 8.85 -47.36
C GLN A 78 -6.86 8.85 -45.98
N GLY A 79 -6.12 9.19 -44.92
CA GLY A 79 -6.65 9.20 -43.55
C GLY A 79 -6.69 7.82 -42.89
N ARG A 80 -6.28 6.75 -43.58
CA ARG A 80 -6.28 5.38 -43.03
C ARG A 80 -4.90 5.01 -42.51
N CYS A 81 -4.82 4.61 -41.25
CA CYS A 81 -3.60 4.12 -40.62
C CYS A 81 -3.28 2.71 -41.14
N THR A 82 -2.16 2.55 -41.84
CA THR A 82 -1.77 1.25 -42.40
C THR A 82 -1.14 0.32 -41.35
N GLY A 83 -0.60 0.88 -40.27
CA GLY A 83 -0.05 0.13 -39.14
C GLY A 83 -1.09 -0.51 -38.22
N GLY A 84 -2.38 -0.24 -38.44
CA GLY A 84 -3.46 -0.90 -37.69
C GLY A 84 -3.59 -0.45 -36.23
N HIS A 85 -2.98 0.67 -35.85
CA HIS A 85 -3.06 1.26 -34.51
C HIS A 85 -3.25 2.78 -34.57
N CYS A 86 -4.09 3.28 -33.68
CA CYS A 86 -4.28 4.70 -33.43
C CYS A 86 -3.27 5.20 -32.40
N GLU A 87 -2.97 6.49 -32.42
CA GLU A 87 -2.15 7.11 -31.38
C GLU A 87 -2.86 7.12 -30.02
N ARG A 88 -2.13 7.48 -28.96
CA ARG A 88 -2.71 7.54 -27.60
C ARG A 88 -3.83 8.57 -27.53
N GLY A 89 -4.95 8.21 -26.90
CA GLY A 89 -6.12 9.09 -26.80
C GLY A 89 -7.09 9.03 -27.97
N ARG A 90 -6.84 8.15 -28.95
CA ARG A 90 -7.63 8.01 -30.18
C ARG A 90 -8.05 6.57 -30.45
N THR A 91 -9.20 6.41 -31.08
CA THR A 91 -9.76 5.12 -31.54
C THR A 91 -10.55 5.28 -32.84
N GLY A 92 -11.17 4.21 -33.33
CA GLY A 92 -11.95 4.20 -34.56
C GLY A 92 -11.10 3.87 -35.79
N LEU A 93 -10.37 2.75 -35.74
CA LEU A 93 -9.67 2.22 -36.92
C LEU A 93 -10.65 2.00 -38.09
N PRO A 94 -10.22 2.24 -39.33
CA PRO A 94 -8.86 2.56 -39.74
C PRO A 94 -8.50 4.06 -39.69
N PHE A 95 -9.42 4.95 -39.29
CA PHE A 95 -9.25 6.40 -39.44
C PHE A 95 -8.73 7.14 -38.20
N CYS A 96 -8.93 6.57 -37.01
CA CYS A 96 -8.41 7.11 -35.74
C CYS A 96 -8.89 8.52 -35.38
N LEU A 97 -10.11 8.89 -35.82
CA LEU A 97 -10.65 10.24 -35.62
C LEU A 97 -11.38 10.41 -34.28
N GLU A 98 -11.80 9.30 -33.67
CA GLU A 98 -12.58 9.32 -32.44
C GLU A 98 -11.65 9.49 -31.24
N ALA A 99 -12.04 10.33 -30.28
CA ALA A 99 -11.36 10.38 -28.99
C ALA A 99 -11.68 9.12 -28.17
N CYS A 100 -10.82 8.78 -27.21
CA CYS A 100 -11.13 7.66 -26.33
C CYS A 100 -12.48 7.84 -25.62
N PRO A 101 -13.31 6.78 -25.58
CA PRO A 101 -14.54 6.76 -24.80
C PRO A 101 -14.34 7.13 -23.33
N ALA A 102 -15.45 7.35 -22.63
CA ALA A 102 -15.45 7.55 -21.18
C ALA A 102 -14.62 6.46 -20.48
N GLN A 103 -13.87 6.84 -19.44
CA GLN A 103 -13.03 5.95 -18.62
C GLN A 103 -11.94 5.13 -19.34
N THR A 104 -11.66 5.42 -20.61
CA THR A 104 -10.61 4.73 -21.37
C THR A 104 -9.51 5.69 -21.80
N PHE A 105 -8.29 5.17 -21.94
CA PHE A 105 -7.13 5.95 -22.31
C PHE A 105 -6.01 5.11 -22.94
N GLY A 106 -4.95 5.81 -23.36
CA GLY A 106 -3.74 5.18 -23.87
C GLY A 106 -3.86 4.75 -25.33
N LEU A 107 -3.01 3.80 -25.73
CA LEU A 107 -2.94 3.33 -27.11
C LEU A 107 -4.22 2.58 -27.47
N ASP A 108 -4.84 2.94 -28.60
CA ASP A 108 -6.12 2.38 -29.06
C ASP A 108 -7.24 2.43 -28.00
N CYS A 109 -7.10 3.25 -26.96
CA CYS A 109 -8.01 3.32 -25.81
C CYS A 109 -8.19 1.96 -25.08
N ARG A 110 -7.15 1.12 -25.07
CA ARG A 110 -7.21 -0.23 -24.48
C ARG A 110 -7.07 -0.25 -22.95
N LEU A 111 -6.66 0.86 -22.34
CA LEU A 111 -6.52 0.95 -20.90
C LEU A 111 -7.78 1.56 -20.29
N ILE A 112 -8.19 1.02 -19.16
CA ILE A 112 -9.33 1.53 -18.37
C ILE A 112 -8.76 2.23 -17.15
N CYS A 113 -9.24 3.43 -16.86
CA CYS A 113 -8.90 4.15 -15.64
C CYS A 113 -10.00 3.97 -14.59
N HIS A 114 -9.60 3.78 -13.33
CA HIS A 114 -10.51 3.61 -12.20
C HIS A 114 -10.43 4.84 -11.28
N CYS A 115 -10.83 5.99 -11.82
CA CYS A 115 -10.88 7.24 -11.07
C CYS A 115 -12.04 7.23 -10.08
N LYS A 116 -11.84 7.95 -8.97
CA LYS A 116 -12.88 8.14 -7.96
C LYS A 116 -14.14 8.75 -8.58
N ASP A 117 -15.31 8.36 -8.07
CA ASP A 117 -16.62 8.86 -8.51
C ASP A 117 -16.84 8.70 -10.03
N GLN A 118 -16.17 7.71 -10.64
CA GLN A 118 -16.28 7.39 -12.06
C GLN A 118 -15.86 8.54 -13.00
N GLU A 119 -14.99 9.44 -12.53
CA GLU A 119 -14.46 10.56 -13.33
C GLU A 119 -13.80 10.11 -14.63
N ASP A 120 -13.97 10.92 -15.68
CA ASP A 120 -13.30 10.72 -16.95
C ASP A 120 -11.82 11.14 -16.87
N CYS A 121 -10.92 10.16 -16.98
CA CYS A 121 -9.48 10.43 -16.98
C CYS A 121 -8.97 11.09 -18.26
N ASN A 122 -7.74 11.60 -18.19
CA ASN A 122 -7.00 12.05 -19.35
C ASN A 122 -6.87 10.93 -20.40
N LYS A 123 -7.40 11.14 -21.61
CA LYS A 123 -7.45 10.11 -22.67
C LYS A 123 -6.06 9.63 -23.13
N ILE A 124 -5.00 10.42 -22.90
CA ILE A 124 -3.63 10.08 -23.30
C ILE A 124 -2.88 9.37 -22.16
N GLN A 125 -2.92 9.94 -20.96
CA GLN A 125 -2.08 9.52 -19.82
C GLN A 125 -2.82 8.67 -18.78
N GLY A 126 -4.15 8.77 -18.72
CA GLY A 126 -4.98 8.07 -17.73
C GLY A 126 -5.12 8.79 -16.40
N ASP A 127 -4.46 9.94 -16.22
CA ASP A 127 -4.50 10.68 -14.96
C ASP A 127 -5.92 11.14 -14.62
N CYS A 128 -6.31 10.90 -13.36
CA CYS A 128 -7.59 11.32 -12.81
C CYS A 128 -7.55 12.81 -12.47
N PRO A 129 -8.58 13.60 -12.84
CA PRO A 129 -8.64 15.03 -12.53
C PRO A 129 -8.51 15.35 -11.04
N SER A 130 -9.11 14.52 -10.18
CA SER A 130 -9.02 14.62 -8.72
C SER A 130 -7.72 14.10 -8.11
N TYR A 131 -6.85 13.46 -8.91
CA TYR A 131 -5.70 12.68 -8.44
C TYR A 131 -6.08 11.56 -7.44
N GLN A 132 -7.35 11.12 -7.45
CA GLN A 132 -7.85 10.07 -6.59
C GLN A 132 -8.33 8.88 -7.44
N CYS A 133 -7.87 7.70 -7.05
CA CYS A 133 -8.39 6.44 -7.54
C CYS A 133 -9.60 6.01 -6.74
N ASP A 134 -10.43 5.18 -7.36
CA ASP A 134 -11.50 4.46 -6.70
C ASP A 134 -10.95 3.53 -5.60
N GLU A 135 -11.80 3.11 -4.66
CA GLU A 135 -11.36 2.55 -3.37
C GLU A 135 -10.42 1.34 -3.47
N GLU A 136 -10.59 0.50 -4.48
CA GLU A 136 -9.80 -0.72 -4.71
C GLU A 136 -8.59 -0.52 -5.64
N TRP A 137 -8.34 0.71 -6.10
CA TRP A 137 -7.38 0.99 -7.17
C TRP A 137 -6.30 1.98 -6.76
N ASP A 138 -5.14 1.85 -7.39
CA ASP A 138 -3.98 2.71 -7.17
C ASP A 138 -3.07 2.76 -8.40
N GLY A 139 -1.97 3.50 -8.30
CA GLY A 139 -0.93 3.59 -9.32
C GLY A 139 -1.28 4.50 -10.49
N PRO A 140 -0.39 4.58 -11.51
CA PRO A 140 -0.58 5.45 -12.67
C PRO A 140 -1.85 5.10 -13.46
N GLY A 141 -2.70 6.10 -13.66
CA GLY A 141 -4.02 5.93 -14.27
C GLY A 141 -4.98 5.03 -13.50
N CYS A 142 -4.71 4.78 -12.22
CA CYS A 142 -5.52 3.91 -11.35
C CYS A 142 -5.71 2.50 -11.90
N GLN A 143 -4.65 1.92 -12.48
CA GLN A 143 -4.69 0.62 -13.15
C GLN A 143 -4.27 -0.55 -12.26
N ARG A 144 -3.75 -0.29 -11.05
CA ARG A 144 -3.34 -1.34 -10.12
C ARG A 144 -4.45 -1.61 -9.14
N LYS A 145 -5.01 -2.83 -9.19
CA LYS A 145 -5.95 -3.29 -8.17
C LYS A 145 -5.19 -3.68 -6.91
N LEU A 146 -5.54 -3.08 -5.77
CA LEU A 146 -4.85 -3.31 -4.50
C LEU A 146 -5.06 -4.77 -4.03
N PRO A 147 -4.03 -5.42 -3.45
CA PRO A 147 -4.11 -6.80 -3.02
C PRO A 147 -4.94 -6.95 -1.74
N LYS A 148 -5.74 -8.03 -1.68
CA LYS A 148 -6.58 -8.41 -0.54
C LYS A 148 -6.71 -9.93 -0.47
N LEU A 149 -6.54 -10.48 0.73
CA LEU A 149 -6.84 -11.89 0.99
C LEU A 149 -8.33 -12.15 0.84
N TYR A 150 -8.69 -13.16 0.06
CA TYR A 150 -10.07 -13.59 -0.11
C TYR A 150 -10.59 -14.29 1.15
N PHE A 151 -9.76 -15.13 1.77
CA PHE A 151 -10.13 -15.85 2.98
C PHE A 151 -9.73 -15.07 4.25
N PRO A 152 -10.61 -15.03 5.26
CA PRO A 152 -10.28 -14.43 6.55
C PRO A 152 -9.22 -15.24 7.31
N PRO A 153 -8.51 -14.63 8.27
CA PRO A 153 -7.61 -15.37 9.14
C PRO A 153 -8.38 -16.38 10.01
N GLN A 154 -7.77 -17.54 10.23
CA GLN A 154 -8.30 -18.59 11.10
C GLN A 154 -7.75 -18.42 12.51
N VAL A 155 -8.62 -18.53 13.52
CA VAL A 155 -8.19 -18.63 14.91
C VAL A 155 -7.81 -20.07 15.21
N LEU A 156 -6.54 -20.33 15.51
CA LEU A 156 -6.06 -21.66 15.89
C LEU A 156 -6.23 -21.94 17.38
N LEU A 157 -6.06 -20.90 18.20
CA LEU A 157 -6.01 -21.00 19.65
C LEU A 157 -6.57 -19.72 20.27
N SER A 158 -7.40 -19.89 21.31
CA SER A 158 -7.83 -18.81 22.19
C SER A 158 -7.58 -19.25 23.63
N LYS A 159 -6.37 -18.98 24.13
CA LYS A 159 -6.03 -19.11 25.55
C LYS A 159 -6.02 -17.73 26.18
N CYS A 160 -6.17 -17.66 27.50
CA CYS A 160 -5.92 -16.41 28.20
C CYS A 160 -4.54 -15.87 27.80
N ASN A 161 -4.52 -14.60 27.39
CA ASN A 161 -3.38 -13.83 26.91
C ASN A 161 -2.74 -14.28 25.61
N ASN A 162 -3.38 -15.17 24.87
CA ASN A 162 -2.82 -15.63 23.62
C ASN A 162 -3.94 -16.05 22.67
N ILE A 163 -4.22 -15.19 21.71
CA ILE A 163 -5.03 -15.55 20.54
C ILE A 163 -4.06 -15.78 19.39
N THR A 164 -4.01 -17.01 18.89
CA THR A 164 -3.16 -17.37 17.76
C THR A 164 -3.97 -17.38 16.47
N LEU A 165 -3.55 -16.56 15.51
CA LEU A 165 -4.13 -16.45 14.18
C LEU A 165 -3.26 -17.16 13.15
N ARG A 166 -3.89 -17.66 12.09
CA ARG A 166 -3.23 -18.24 10.91
C ARG A 166 -3.87 -17.77 9.61
N TRP A 167 -3.05 -17.45 8.62
CA TRP A 167 -3.50 -17.20 7.25
C TRP A 167 -2.47 -17.72 6.25
N PHE A 168 -2.85 -17.82 4.97
CA PHE A 168 -1.94 -18.20 3.89
C PHE A 168 -1.38 -16.95 3.21
N SER A 169 -0.16 -17.06 2.66
CA SER A 169 0.39 -15.99 1.84
C SER A 169 -0.51 -15.67 0.62
N PHE A 170 -0.55 -14.39 0.24
CA PHE A 170 -1.26 -13.88 -0.92
C PHE A 170 -0.87 -14.61 -2.22
N ASP A 171 -1.88 -14.99 -2.98
CA ASP A 171 -1.74 -15.64 -4.29
C ASP A 171 -2.67 -14.97 -5.31
N GLU A 172 -2.12 -14.38 -6.37
CA GLU A 172 -2.90 -13.69 -7.40
C GLU A 172 -3.94 -14.57 -8.11
N THR A 173 -3.84 -15.91 -8.00
CA THR A 173 -4.85 -16.82 -8.57
C THR A 173 -6.09 -16.98 -7.70
N ASP A 174 -5.91 -16.91 -6.37
CA ASP A 174 -6.94 -17.22 -5.38
C ASP A 174 -7.47 -15.97 -4.68
N ASP A 175 -6.63 -14.93 -4.57
CA ASP A 175 -6.89 -13.69 -3.87
C ASP A 175 -7.19 -12.54 -4.85
N ILE A 176 -7.57 -11.39 -4.29
CA ILE A 176 -8.00 -10.22 -5.06
C ILE A 176 -6.83 -9.27 -5.27
N GLY A 177 -6.67 -8.74 -6.47
CA GLY A 177 -5.71 -7.68 -6.77
C GLY A 177 -4.39 -8.21 -7.31
N GLN A 178 -3.35 -7.37 -7.25
CA GLN A 178 -2.04 -7.67 -7.82
C GLN A 178 -0.92 -7.40 -6.81
N GLY A 179 0.15 -8.18 -6.89
CA GLY A 179 1.42 -7.94 -6.19
C GLY A 179 2.31 -6.92 -6.90
N PRO A 180 3.54 -6.68 -6.39
CA PRO A 180 4.16 -7.36 -5.26
C PRO A 180 3.63 -6.88 -3.90
N ILE A 181 3.59 -7.80 -2.94
CA ILE A 181 3.20 -7.48 -1.56
C ILE A 181 4.40 -7.02 -0.74
N GLY A 182 4.18 -6.09 0.18
CA GLY A 182 5.19 -5.59 1.11
C GLY A 182 5.09 -6.25 2.47
N LEU A 183 3.93 -6.15 3.14
CA LEU A 183 3.70 -6.78 4.44
C LEU A 183 2.21 -7.06 4.71
N TYR A 184 1.96 -7.83 5.77
CA TYR A 184 0.62 -8.05 6.32
C TYR A 184 0.42 -7.23 7.59
N LYS A 185 -0.75 -6.61 7.73
CA LYS A 185 -1.17 -5.90 8.93
C LYS A 185 -2.36 -6.62 9.55
N VAL A 186 -2.15 -7.20 10.73
CA VAL A 186 -3.22 -7.81 11.52
C VAL A 186 -4.05 -6.70 12.14
N MET A 187 -5.37 -6.80 12.02
CA MET A 187 -6.32 -5.87 12.62
C MET A 187 -7.30 -6.66 13.49
N MET A 188 -7.67 -6.09 14.63
CA MET A 188 -8.68 -6.65 15.53
C MET A 188 -9.76 -5.63 15.85
N LYS A 189 -10.98 -6.08 16.05
CA LYS A 189 -12.13 -5.25 16.41
C LYS A 189 -12.92 -5.96 17.50
N GLN A 190 -13.29 -5.24 18.56
CA GLN A 190 -14.25 -5.73 19.55
C GLN A 190 -15.66 -5.62 18.95
N MET A 191 -16.53 -6.61 19.18
CA MET A 191 -17.88 -6.62 18.57
C MET A 191 -18.73 -5.38 18.90
N ASN A 192 -18.53 -4.81 20.09
CA ASN A 192 -19.24 -3.59 20.53
C ASN A 192 -18.52 -2.28 20.17
N GLY A 193 -17.30 -2.36 19.64
CA GLY A 193 -16.56 -1.19 19.16
C GLY A 193 -16.74 -1.02 17.67
N ASP A 194 -16.54 0.18 17.13
CA ASP A 194 -16.55 0.43 15.68
C ASP A 194 -15.16 0.54 15.05
N ILE A 195 -14.12 0.51 15.87
CA ILE A 195 -12.75 0.82 15.47
C ILE A 195 -11.93 -0.46 15.32
N TRP A 196 -11.27 -0.60 14.18
CA TRP A 196 -10.24 -1.61 13.97
C TRP A 196 -8.92 -1.15 14.57
N LEU A 197 -8.40 -1.91 15.52
CA LEU A 197 -7.16 -1.66 16.22
C LEU A 197 -6.05 -2.55 15.66
N ASN A 198 -4.82 -2.02 15.65
CA ASN A 198 -3.64 -2.82 15.39
C ASN A 198 -3.12 -3.37 16.73
N PRO A 199 -3.19 -4.70 16.98
CA PRO A 199 -2.91 -5.29 18.28
C PRO A 199 -1.47 -5.12 18.78
N VAL A 200 -0.50 -4.81 17.89
CA VAL A 200 0.87 -4.29 18.10
C VAL A 200 1.60 -4.50 16.77
N ASN A 201 2.50 -3.58 16.41
CA ASN A 201 3.36 -3.70 15.23
C ASN A 201 4.01 -5.09 15.22
N VAL A 202 3.59 -5.94 14.28
CA VAL A 202 4.28 -7.19 13.97
C VAL A 202 5.63 -6.80 13.37
N THR A 203 6.60 -6.51 14.25
CA THR A 203 8.02 -6.40 13.91
C THR A 203 8.61 -7.80 13.95
N ASP A 204 8.06 -8.70 13.15
CA ASP A 204 8.79 -9.91 12.80
C ASP A 204 9.41 -9.68 11.41
N PRO A 205 10.68 -9.24 11.35
CA PRO A 205 11.40 -9.06 10.10
C PRO A 205 11.55 -10.38 9.31
N ASP A 206 11.27 -11.54 9.90
CA ASP A 206 11.35 -12.85 9.22
C ASP A 206 10.06 -13.21 8.45
N ILE A 207 9.01 -12.39 8.53
CA ILE A 207 7.81 -12.55 7.69
C ILE A 207 8.05 -11.97 6.28
N VAL A 208 9.07 -11.14 6.08
CA VAL A 208 9.39 -10.46 4.80
C VAL A 208 10.88 -10.52 4.50
N THR A 209 11.48 -11.71 4.52
CA THR A 209 12.74 -11.92 3.79
C THR A 209 12.45 -12.74 2.53
N ASP A 210 12.42 -12.03 1.41
CA ASP A 210 12.62 -12.49 0.03
C ASP A 210 12.24 -13.95 -0.25
N ILE A 211 10.94 -14.22 -0.41
CA ILE A 211 10.55 -15.42 -1.16
C ILE A 211 10.46 -14.98 -2.62
N GLN A 212 11.58 -15.14 -3.34
CA GLN A 212 11.49 -15.43 -4.76
C GLN A 212 10.45 -16.53 -4.93
N THR A 213 9.36 -16.17 -5.62
CA THR A 213 8.26 -17.03 -6.08
C THR A 213 8.62 -18.51 -6.19
N ASP A 214 8.59 -19.22 -5.07
CA ASP A 214 8.51 -20.68 -5.07
C ASP A 214 7.03 -21.02 -5.07
N ARG A 215 6.52 -21.28 -6.28
CA ARG A 215 5.14 -21.69 -6.57
C ARG A 215 4.71 -22.99 -5.86
N SER A 216 5.55 -23.62 -5.04
CA SER A 216 5.33 -24.99 -4.59
C SER A 216 4.86 -25.18 -3.13
N LEU A 217 4.86 -24.17 -2.26
CA LEU A 217 4.36 -24.33 -0.88
C LEU A 217 3.68 -23.05 -0.37
N LYS A 218 2.34 -23.02 -0.28
CA LYS A 218 1.59 -21.95 0.39
C LYS A 218 2.05 -21.82 1.84
N LYS A 219 3.01 -20.93 2.10
CA LYS A 219 3.55 -20.66 3.43
C LYS A 219 2.42 -20.08 4.28
N ALA A 220 2.05 -20.79 5.35
CA ALA A 220 1.10 -20.26 6.31
C ALA A 220 1.84 -19.34 7.29
N HIS A 221 1.26 -18.18 7.55
CA HIS A 221 1.69 -17.27 8.59
C HIS A 221 0.93 -17.59 9.88
N VAL A 222 1.63 -17.55 11.01
CA VAL A 222 1.05 -17.78 12.33
C VAL A 222 1.53 -16.66 13.25
N VAL A 223 0.59 -15.94 13.86
CA VAL A 223 0.90 -14.81 14.78
C VAL A 223 0.09 -14.97 16.05
N SER A 224 0.70 -14.64 17.19
CA SER A 224 0.03 -14.63 18.50
C SER A 224 -0.19 -13.20 18.97
N ILE A 225 -1.43 -12.89 19.36
CA ILE A 225 -1.80 -11.62 19.99
C ILE A 225 -1.76 -11.84 21.50
N THR A 226 -0.83 -11.15 22.17
CA THR A 226 -0.58 -11.34 23.61
C THR A 226 -0.82 -10.08 24.43
N SER A 227 -1.26 -8.98 23.83
CA SER A 227 -1.52 -7.71 24.53
C SER A 227 -2.75 -7.02 23.95
N GLY A 228 -3.32 -6.08 24.70
CA GLY A 228 -4.51 -5.34 24.29
C GLY A 228 -5.82 -6.14 24.31
N LEU A 229 -5.80 -7.39 24.79
CA LEU A 229 -6.97 -8.25 24.89
C LEU A 229 -7.69 -8.04 26.23
N VAL A 230 -8.95 -7.65 26.18
CA VAL A 230 -9.87 -7.55 27.33
C VAL A 230 -10.64 -8.88 27.48
N PRO A 231 -10.61 -9.52 28.67
CA PRO A 231 -11.37 -10.75 28.96
C PRO A 231 -12.88 -10.62 28.73
N ASP A 232 -13.52 -11.73 28.38
CA ASP A 232 -14.96 -11.89 28.18
C ASP A 232 -15.56 -10.97 27.10
N VAL A 233 -14.73 -10.60 26.12
CA VAL A 233 -15.12 -9.79 24.96
C VAL A 233 -15.02 -10.61 23.68
N GLU A 234 -15.96 -10.38 22.76
CA GLU A 234 -15.93 -10.96 21.42
C GLU A 234 -15.05 -10.13 20.48
N TYR A 235 -14.12 -10.80 19.81
CA TYR A 235 -13.19 -10.21 18.87
C TYR A 235 -13.39 -10.76 17.47
N THR A 236 -13.26 -9.87 16.50
CA THR A 236 -13.16 -10.19 15.08
C THR A 236 -11.79 -9.76 14.57
N PHE A 237 -11.19 -10.58 13.71
CA PHE A 237 -9.85 -10.34 13.17
C PHE A 237 -9.88 -10.25 11.66
N ARG A 238 -8.98 -9.45 11.07
CA ARG A 238 -8.70 -9.49 9.64
C ARG A 238 -7.22 -9.22 9.39
N VAL A 239 -6.81 -9.48 8.16
CA VAL A 239 -5.44 -9.21 7.72
C VAL A 239 -5.51 -8.30 6.49
N ASP A 240 -4.98 -7.10 6.63
CA ASP A 240 -4.86 -6.14 5.54
C ASP A 240 -3.49 -6.32 4.86
N ILE A 241 -3.44 -6.27 3.53
CA ILE A 241 -2.17 -6.34 2.79
C ILE A 241 -1.69 -4.93 2.46
N VAL A 242 -0.41 -4.67 2.75
CA VAL A 242 0.29 -3.48 2.27
C VAL A 242 1.14 -3.89 1.09
N ALA A 243 0.78 -3.44 -0.11
CA ALA A 243 1.59 -3.69 -1.31
C ALA A 243 2.91 -2.90 -1.28
N SER A 244 3.84 -3.30 -2.13
CA SER A 244 5.11 -2.61 -2.33
C SER A 244 5.32 -2.22 -3.79
N GLU A 245 6.10 -1.17 -4.03
CA GLU A 245 6.53 -0.76 -5.36
C GLU A 245 7.97 -0.25 -5.27
N TYR A 246 8.90 -0.89 -6.00
CA TYR A 246 10.34 -0.64 -5.88
C TYR A 246 10.81 -0.63 -4.41
N ASP A 247 10.43 -1.67 -3.66
CA ASP A 247 10.70 -1.88 -2.23
C ASP A 247 10.15 -0.80 -1.28
N LYS A 248 9.27 0.08 -1.77
CA LYS A 248 8.56 1.06 -0.94
C LYS A 248 7.13 0.62 -0.68
N LEU A 249 6.72 0.65 0.57
CA LEU A 249 5.34 0.33 0.96
C LEU A 249 4.38 1.39 0.43
N LEU A 250 3.25 0.92 -0.14
CA LEU A 250 2.16 1.79 -0.52
C LEU A 250 1.45 2.33 0.72
N LYS A 251 0.91 3.54 0.61
CA LYS A 251 0.15 4.19 1.69
C LYS A 251 -1.30 3.70 1.77
N ARG A 252 -1.88 3.36 0.61
CA ARG A 252 -3.25 2.86 0.51
C ARG A 252 -3.28 1.35 0.67
N THR A 253 -4.32 0.89 1.34
CA THR A 253 -4.64 -0.52 1.57
C THR A 253 -6.14 -0.68 1.53
N ILE A 254 -6.61 -1.85 1.12
CA ILE A 254 -8.00 -2.24 1.28
C ILE A 254 -8.13 -3.24 2.44
N PRO A 255 -9.23 -3.20 3.20
CA PRO A 255 -9.41 -4.09 4.32
C PRO A 255 -9.61 -5.54 3.86
N GLY A 256 -8.95 -6.47 4.56
CA GLY A 256 -9.17 -7.90 4.38
C GLY A 256 -10.55 -8.36 4.83
N GLU A 257 -10.92 -9.59 4.48
CA GLU A 257 -12.16 -10.19 4.98
C GLU A 257 -12.06 -10.45 6.50
N PRO A 258 -13.09 -10.05 7.29
CA PRO A 258 -13.14 -10.32 8.71
C PRO A 258 -13.45 -11.81 8.99
N SER A 259 -12.81 -12.34 10.02
CA SER A 259 -13.12 -13.67 10.58
C SER A 259 -14.52 -13.69 11.20
N GLU A 260 -14.98 -14.88 11.58
CA GLU A 260 -16.07 -14.97 12.54
C GLU A 260 -15.63 -14.37 13.88
N ALA A 261 -16.60 -13.85 14.64
CA ALA A 261 -16.35 -13.34 15.98
C ALA A 261 -16.07 -14.51 16.93
N ILE A 262 -15.05 -14.35 17.78
CA ILE A 262 -14.71 -15.32 18.82
C ILE A 262 -14.74 -14.68 20.20
N LEU A 263 -15.35 -15.38 21.16
CA LEU A 263 -15.37 -14.95 22.55
C LEU A 263 -14.03 -15.28 23.21
N TYR A 264 -13.27 -14.24 23.57
CA TYR A 264 -12.04 -14.39 24.32
C TYR A 264 -12.35 -14.51 25.81
N LYS A 265 -12.48 -15.74 26.31
CA LYS A 265 -12.65 -16.01 27.74
C LYS A 265 -11.30 -16.05 28.44
N CYS A 266 -11.14 -15.25 29.50
CA CYS A 266 -10.05 -15.41 30.44
C CYS A 266 -10.59 -15.41 31.87
N ASP A 267 -10.76 -16.62 32.42
CA ASP A 267 -11.30 -16.80 33.78
C ASP A 267 -10.31 -16.39 34.89
N LYS A 268 -9.05 -16.07 34.53
CA LYS A 268 -7.98 -15.78 35.49
C LYS A 268 -7.61 -14.29 35.46
N LEU A 269 -7.72 -13.63 36.61
CA LEU A 269 -7.31 -12.23 36.76
C LEU A 269 -5.78 -12.08 36.64
N PRO A 270 -5.28 -10.93 36.14
CA PRO A 270 -3.86 -10.74 35.93
C PRO A 270 -3.10 -10.74 37.26
N SER A 271 -1.97 -11.45 37.29
CA SER A 271 -1.06 -11.52 38.44
C SER A 271 0.37 -11.60 37.96
N LEU A 272 1.22 -10.71 38.50
CA LEU A 272 2.66 -10.71 38.26
C LEU A 272 3.31 -11.94 38.89
N LEU A 273 3.88 -12.82 38.07
CA LEU A 273 4.58 -14.01 38.53
C LEU A 273 6.00 -13.73 38.99
N THR A 274 6.59 -12.62 38.53
CA THR A 274 7.90 -12.17 38.99
C THR A 274 7.73 -11.25 40.19
N ALA A 275 8.39 -11.56 41.30
CA ALA A 275 8.40 -10.69 42.48
C ALA A 275 9.06 -9.34 42.16
N PRO A 276 8.63 -8.23 42.79
CA PRO A 276 9.30 -6.94 42.63
C PRO A 276 10.73 -7.00 43.18
N GLN A 277 11.58 -6.07 42.77
CA GLN A 277 12.86 -5.80 43.43
C GLN A 277 12.65 -4.68 44.45
N ALA A 278 13.22 -4.82 45.64
CA ALA A 278 13.16 -3.79 46.67
C ALA A 278 14.54 -3.60 47.31
N VAL A 279 14.99 -2.36 47.42
CA VAL A 279 16.32 -2.00 47.94
C VAL A 279 16.23 -0.74 48.78
N PHE A 280 16.81 -0.76 49.99
CA PHE A 280 17.01 0.44 50.79
C PHE A 280 18.22 1.22 50.27
N SER A 281 18.02 2.50 49.94
CA SER A 281 19.12 3.43 49.60
C SER A 281 19.55 4.29 50.80
N SER A 282 18.66 4.42 51.79
CA SER A 282 18.92 5.00 53.10
C SER A 282 17.85 4.52 54.08
N CYS A 283 18.02 4.85 55.37
CA CYS A 283 17.07 4.51 56.43
C CYS A 283 15.60 4.89 56.18
N ASN A 284 15.40 5.93 55.38
CA ASN A 284 14.10 6.52 55.10
C ASN A 284 13.79 6.45 53.60
N ASN A 285 14.42 5.55 52.85
CA ASN A 285 14.18 5.46 51.41
C ASN A 285 14.28 4.02 50.92
N LEU A 286 13.11 3.38 50.77
CA LEU A 286 12.95 2.08 50.15
C LEU A 286 12.52 2.26 48.70
N THR A 287 13.37 1.86 47.77
CA THR A 287 13.07 1.85 46.33
C THR A 287 12.50 0.50 45.94
N VAL A 288 11.32 0.49 45.30
CA VAL A 288 10.65 -0.71 44.79
C VAL A 288 10.51 -0.60 43.28
N THR A 289 10.94 -1.65 42.56
CA THR A 289 10.94 -1.71 41.10
C THR A 289 10.28 -3.00 40.61
N TRP A 290 9.44 -2.91 39.57
CA TRP A 290 8.82 -4.06 38.91
C TRP A 290 8.67 -3.81 37.41
N LYS A 291 8.32 -4.86 36.66
CA LYS A 291 8.08 -4.78 35.21
C LYS A 291 6.58 -4.67 34.93
N GLU A 292 6.26 -4.02 33.81
CA GLU A 292 4.91 -4.08 33.23
C GLU A 292 4.47 -5.55 33.07
N PHE A 293 3.21 -5.82 33.39
CA PHE A 293 2.55 -7.10 33.16
C PHE A 293 2.78 -7.57 31.73
N ASP A 294 3.35 -8.76 31.62
CA ASP A 294 3.65 -9.42 30.36
C ASP A 294 2.86 -10.72 30.32
N ALA A 295 1.78 -10.69 29.56
CA ALA A 295 0.85 -11.77 29.37
C ALA A 295 1.49 -13.10 28.88
N SER A 296 2.71 -13.04 28.32
CA SER A 296 3.50 -14.21 27.92
C SER A 296 4.31 -14.85 29.06
N LYS A 297 4.50 -14.13 30.17
CA LYS A 297 5.31 -14.53 31.34
C LYS A 297 4.54 -14.58 32.64
N ASP A 298 3.46 -13.81 32.72
CA ASP A 298 2.59 -13.65 33.89
C ASP A 298 1.27 -14.43 33.71
N GLU A 299 0.48 -14.54 34.77
CA GLU A 299 -0.78 -15.30 34.77
C GLU A 299 -2.01 -14.41 34.65
N GLY A 300 -3.08 -14.94 34.05
CA GLY A 300 -4.36 -14.23 33.88
C GLY A 300 -4.26 -13.02 32.97
N GLY A 301 -5.34 -12.31 32.63
CA GLY A 301 -5.28 -11.40 31.48
C GLY A 301 -5.94 -10.05 31.61
N GLY A 302 -5.65 -9.20 30.62
CA GLY A 302 -6.27 -7.88 30.47
C GLY A 302 -5.25 -6.76 30.27
N PRO A 303 -5.69 -5.63 29.69
CA PRO A 303 -4.98 -4.38 29.94
C PRO A 303 -5.03 -4.09 31.44
N ILE A 304 -3.89 -3.68 31.98
CA ILE A 304 -3.76 -3.27 33.37
C ILE A 304 -4.15 -1.80 33.46
N SER A 305 -5.01 -1.47 34.42
CA SER A 305 -5.33 -0.09 34.78
C SER A 305 -4.17 0.53 35.55
N HIS A 306 -3.80 -0.14 36.63
CA HIS A 306 -2.78 0.33 37.56
C HIS A 306 -2.24 -0.83 38.41
N TYR A 307 -1.13 -0.55 39.05
CA TYR A 307 -0.49 -1.40 40.04
C TYR A 307 -0.71 -0.82 41.43
N LEU A 308 -0.97 -1.71 42.38
CA LEU A 308 -1.03 -1.39 43.80
C LEU A 308 0.24 -1.92 44.46
N VAL A 309 1.02 -1.04 45.07
CA VAL A 309 2.24 -1.42 45.80
C VAL A 309 1.89 -1.60 47.27
N PHE A 310 2.12 -2.80 47.77
CA PHE A 310 1.85 -3.17 49.14
C PHE A 310 3.16 -3.44 49.88
N ILE A 311 3.24 -2.95 51.12
CA ILE A 311 4.34 -3.28 52.03
C ILE A 311 3.79 -3.86 53.32
N LYS A 312 4.64 -4.67 53.95
CA LYS A 312 4.33 -5.34 55.20
C LYS A 312 5.58 -5.41 56.06
N ALA A 313 5.51 -4.85 57.25
CA ALA A 313 6.60 -4.84 58.19
C ALA A 313 6.64 -6.16 59.00
N ASN A 314 7.82 -6.76 59.15
CA ASN A 314 7.99 -8.00 59.89
C ASN A 314 8.30 -7.69 61.37
N ILE A 315 7.24 -7.43 62.15
CA ILE A 315 7.34 -7.14 63.58
C ILE A 315 7.17 -8.45 64.36
N THR A 316 8.05 -8.70 65.33
CA THR A 316 8.22 -10.00 66.01
C THR A 316 7.01 -10.51 66.79
N ASP A 317 6.00 -9.67 67.06
CA ASP A 317 4.81 -10.02 67.87
C ASP A 317 3.47 -9.72 67.20
N PHE A 318 3.45 -9.11 66.00
CA PHE A 318 2.23 -8.87 65.24
C PHE A 318 2.54 -8.74 63.74
N VAL A 319 1.85 -9.52 62.93
CA VAL A 319 1.96 -9.44 61.46
C VAL A 319 1.16 -8.22 61.01
N SER A 320 1.83 -7.16 60.53
CA SER A 320 1.13 -5.99 60.01
C SER A 320 0.23 -6.38 58.83
N ALA A 321 -0.94 -5.75 58.70
CA ALA A 321 -1.80 -5.95 57.53
C ALA A 321 -1.10 -5.44 56.26
N TRP A 322 -1.42 -6.03 55.11
CA TRP A 322 -1.01 -5.49 53.82
C TRP A 322 -1.75 -4.17 53.58
N THR A 323 -1.03 -3.07 53.41
CA THR A 323 -1.60 -1.77 53.09
C THR A 323 -1.10 -1.28 51.73
N PRO A 324 -2.00 -0.86 50.83
CA PRO A 324 -1.59 -0.24 49.58
C PRO A 324 -1.07 1.15 49.89
N ILE A 325 0.19 1.40 49.56
CA ILE A 325 0.84 2.69 49.83
C ILE A 325 1.03 3.53 48.58
N TYR A 326 1.01 2.90 47.40
CA TYR A 326 1.07 3.58 46.11
C TYR A 326 0.12 2.95 45.10
N THR A 327 -0.43 3.81 44.26
CA THR A 327 -1.12 3.46 43.02
C THR A 327 -0.28 3.99 41.86
N VAL A 328 0.11 3.11 40.94
CA VAL A 328 0.90 3.48 39.76
C VAL A 328 0.14 3.06 38.50
N TYR A 329 -0.29 4.03 37.71
CA TYR A 329 -1.04 3.77 36.48
C TYR A 329 -0.17 3.11 35.41
N SER A 330 -0.74 2.06 34.80
CA SER A 330 -0.09 1.29 33.74
C SER A 330 -0.10 2.06 32.42
N GLN A 331 0.97 1.92 31.66
CA GLN A 331 1.05 2.40 30.27
C GLN A 331 0.75 1.28 29.26
N ASN A 332 0.48 0.06 29.73
CA ASN A 332 0.19 -1.12 28.92
C ASN A 332 1.23 -1.37 27.81
N ARG A 333 2.51 -1.13 28.12
CA ARG A 333 3.63 -1.34 27.18
C ARG A 333 4.61 -2.35 27.76
N VAL A 334 4.53 -3.57 27.21
CA VAL A 334 5.43 -4.68 27.58
C VAL A 334 6.88 -4.25 27.49
N GLY A 335 7.68 -4.56 28.51
CA GLY A 335 9.09 -4.20 28.61
C GLY A 335 9.37 -2.92 29.40
N LEU A 336 8.35 -2.12 29.74
CA LEU A 336 8.51 -1.03 30.70
C LEU A 336 8.79 -1.55 32.10
N SER A 337 9.46 -0.72 32.91
CA SER A 337 9.68 -0.94 34.33
C SER A 337 9.26 0.29 35.10
N TYR A 338 8.66 0.06 36.27
CA TYR A 338 8.16 1.09 37.16
C TYR A 338 9.00 1.09 38.43
N THR A 339 9.20 2.28 39.00
CA THR A 339 9.93 2.46 40.24
C THR A 339 9.21 3.45 41.13
N VAL A 340 9.05 3.12 42.42
CA VAL A 340 8.56 4.03 43.46
C VAL A 340 9.54 4.11 44.60
N ASN A 341 9.62 5.28 45.24
CA ASN A 341 10.43 5.51 46.42
C ASN A 341 9.51 5.75 47.61
N ILE A 342 9.59 4.86 48.59
CA ILE A 342 8.81 4.91 49.82
C ILE A 342 9.67 5.63 50.85
N THR A 343 9.22 6.79 51.33
CA THR A 343 10.00 7.65 52.23
C THR A 343 9.36 7.92 53.59
N THR A 344 8.17 7.38 53.83
CA THR A 344 7.39 7.60 55.05
C THR A 344 7.00 6.27 55.69
N GLY A 345 6.85 6.25 57.02
CA GLY A 345 6.42 5.05 57.76
C GLY A 345 7.43 3.90 57.81
N LEU A 346 8.70 4.16 57.45
CA LEU A 346 9.79 3.18 57.54
C LEU A 346 10.41 3.22 58.93
N ILE A 347 10.56 2.05 59.55
CA ILE A 347 11.12 1.85 60.87
C ILE A 347 12.56 1.36 60.69
N PRO A 348 13.55 2.01 61.33
CA PRO A 348 14.94 1.57 61.32
C PRO A 348 15.11 0.13 61.82
N ASN A 349 16.01 -0.62 61.18
CA ASN A 349 16.39 -1.98 61.55
C ASN A 349 15.26 -3.03 61.52
N LEU A 350 14.19 -2.75 60.76
CA LEU A 350 13.09 -3.67 60.53
C LEU A 350 13.12 -4.25 59.11
N ALA A 351 12.66 -5.49 58.96
CA ALA A 351 12.57 -6.14 57.66
C ALA A 351 11.18 -5.94 57.03
N TYR A 352 11.13 -5.72 55.72
CA TYR A 352 9.90 -5.46 54.97
C TYR A 352 9.67 -6.47 53.86
N ASN A 353 8.45 -6.99 53.78
CA ASN A 353 7.95 -7.69 52.60
C ASN A 353 7.26 -6.69 51.67
N VAL A 354 7.39 -6.93 50.38
CA VAL A 354 6.80 -6.10 49.32
C VAL A 354 6.12 -7.02 48.32
N ARG A 355 4.95 -6.60 47.86
CA ARG A 355 4.29 -7.19 46.69
C ARG A 355 3.67 -6.10 45.83
N VAL A 356 3.45 -6.42 44.57
CA VAL A 356 2.81 -5.52 43.62
C VAL A 356 1.66 -6.27 42.98
N ASP A 357 0.44 -5.76 43.17
CA ASP A 357 -0.77 -6.38 42.65
C ASP A 357 -1.20 -5.63 41.37
N SER A 358 -1.64 -6.37 40.37
CA SER A 358 -2.07 -5.83 39.07
C SER A 358 -3.59 -5.74 39.01
N VAL A 359 -4.11 -4.54 38.76
CA VAL A 359 -5.56 -4.29 38.67
C VAL A 359 -5.96 -4.17 37.20
N PRO A 360 -6.79 -5.07 36.66
CA PRO A 360 -7.28 -4.97 35.29
C PRO A 360 -8.31 -3.85 35.12
N GLN A 361 -8.53 -3.44 33.87
CA GLN A 361 -9.64 -2.56 33.48
C GLN A 361 -10.63 -3.27 32.56
N ASP A 362 -11.86 -2.75 32.53
CA ASP A 362 -12.91 -3.16 31.60
C ASP A 362 -12.76 -2.47 30.22
N THR A 363 -13.73 -2.72 29.33
CA THR A 363 -13.78 -2.13 27.98
C THR A 363 -13.97 -0.62 27.95
N ASN A 364 -14.42 -0.01 29.04
CA ASN A 364 -14.59 1.44 29.18
C ASN A 364 -13.35 2.10 29.80
N ASN A 365 -12.26 1.35 29.98
CA ASN A 365 -11.07 1.75 30.73
C ASN A 365 -11.33 2.00 32.22
N GLU A 366 -12.42 1.46 32.76
CA GLU A 366 -12.72 1.56 34.19
C GLU A 366 -12.03 0.42 34.96
N PRO A 367 -11.40 0.69 36.11
CA PRO A 367 -10.76 -0.36 36.90
C PRO A 367 -11.79 -1.40 37.40
N LEU A 368 -11.45 -2.68 37.29
CA LEU A 368 -12.27 -3.74 37.85
C LEU A 368 -12.12 -3.78 39.38
N ASN A 369 -13.24 -3.99 40.07
CA ASN A 369 -13.27 -4.14 41.54
C ASN A 369 -12.74 -5.50 42.04
N LYS A 370 -11.95 -6.21 41.22
CA LYS A 370 -11.35 -7.51 41.53
C LYS A 370 -9.96 -7.57 40.92
N TYR A 371 -9.00 -8.04 41.69
CA TYR A 371 -7.62 -8.28 41.26
C TYR A 371 -7.06 -9.49 42.01
N MET A 372 -5.97 -10.05 41.50
CA MET A 372 -5.22 -11.10 42.17
C MET A 372 -3.94 -10.53 42.77
N ASP A 373 -3.54 -11.09 43.91
CA ASP A 373 -2.27 -10.78 44.54
C ASP A 373 -1.12 -11.14 43.59
N GLY A 374 -0.14 -10.25 43.47
CA GLY A 374 1.10 -10.54 42.78
C GLY A 374 2.05 -11.35 43.66
N ARG A 375 3.15 -11.83 43.07
CA ARG A 375 4.16 -12.56 43.83
C ARG A 375 4.86 -11.66 44.85
N GLU A 376 4.86 -12.10 46.11
CA GLU A 376 5.60 -11.46 47.20
C GLU A 376 7.11 -11.62 47.02
N LEU A 377 7.90 -10.68 47.57
CA LEU A 377 9.35 -10.85 47.72
C LEU A 377 9.66 -12.20 48.36
N ARG A 378 10.63 -12.92 47.78
CA ARG A 378 11.07 -14.21 48.31
C ARG A 378 11.69 -14.06 49.71
N ASP A 379 12.49 -13.01 49.88
CA ASP A 379 13.18 -12.68 51.13
C ASP A 379 12.84 -11.22 51.52
N PRO A 380 12.47 -10.96 52.80
CA PRO A 380 12.24 -9.60 53.28
C PRO A 380 13.50 -8.73 53.14
N VAL A 381 13.34 -7.47 52.76
CA VAL A 381 14.47 -6.53 52.67
C VAL A 381 14.67 -5.80 54.01
N LEU A 382 15.89 -5.83 54.54
CA LEU A 382 16.22 -5.27 55.84
C LEU A 382 16.59 -3.78 55.74
N ASN A 383 15.94 -2.93 56.54
CA ASN A 383 16.29 -1.52 56.67
C ASN A 383 17.50 -1.32 57.61
N GLN A 384 18.70 -1.65 57.16
CA GLN A 384 19.90 -1.47 57.99
C GLN A 384 20.21 0.01 58.19
N CYS A 385 20.12 0.44 59.43
CA CYS A 385 20.39 1.80 59.86
C CYS A 385 21.51 1.81 60.89
N ASP A 386 22.63 2.44 60.53
CA ASP A 386 23.68 2.75 61.49
C ASP A 386 23.10 3.77 62.50
N CYS A 387 22.93 3.31 63.73
CA CYS A 387 22.39 4.10 64.84
C CYS A 387 23.33 5.20 65.33
#